data_AF-A0A0C1TX21-F1
#
_entry.id   AF-A0A0C1TX21-F1
#
_cell.length_a   1.000
_cell.length_b   1.000
_cell.length_c   1.000
_cell.angle_alpha   90.00
_cell.angle_beta   90.00
_cell.angle_gamma   90.00
#
_symmetry.space_group_name_H-M   'P 1'
#
loop_
_entity.id
_entity.type
_entity.pdbx_description
1 polymer ?
#
loop_
_entity_poly.entity_id
_entity_poly.type
_entity_poly.pdbx_seq_one_letter_code
_entity_poly.pdbx_strand_id
1 'polypeptide(L)' 'MTPEVSALDKALAKVCELCPVCLHARYHQKGVVFDFVRTVERDICPFCKAYERVHGRKAHERRG' A
#
# COMPACT_ATOMS: atom_id res chain seq x y z
N MET A 1 -0.33 -18.69 14.16
CA MET A 1 -1.24 -18.67 12.99
C MET A 1 -0.94 -17.41 12.20
N THR A 2 -0.14 -17.51 11.14
CA THR A 2 -0.03 -16.44 10.14
C THR A 2 -1.44 -16.27 9.53
N PRO A 3 -2.04 -15.07 9.52
CA PRO A 3 -3.33 -14.89 8.88
C PRO A 3 -3.17 -15.28 7.41
N GLU A 4 -3.87 -16.33 6.98
CA GLU A 4 -3.83 -16.77 5.59
C GLU A 4 -4.32 -15.61 4.73
N VAL A 5 -3.44 -15.12 3.85
CA VAL A 5 -3.75 -14.02 2.93
C VAL A 5 -4.92 -14.43 2.05
N SER A 6 -6.08 -13.79 2.25
CA SER A 6 -7.31 -14.16 1.56
C SER A 6 -7.28 -13.75 0.08
N ALA A 7 -8.16 -14.34 -0.73
CA ALA A 7 -8.33 -13.92 -2.13
C ALA A 7 -8.72 -12.43 -2.24
N LEU A 8 -9.47 -11.92 -1.26
CA LEU A 8 -9.82 -10.50 -1.16
C LEU A 8 -8.59 -9.63 -0.88
N ASP A 9 -7.70 -10.04 0.03
CA ASP A 9 -6.46 -9.29 0.31
C ASP A 9 -5.60 -9.19 -0.97
N LYS A 10 -5.51 -10.27 -1.76
CA LYS A 10 -4.77 -10.26 -3.04
C LYS A 10 -5.41 -9.32 -4.07
N ALA A 11 -6.75 -9.28 -4.15
CA ALA A 11 -7.45 -8.37 -5.04
C ALA A 11 -7.26 -6.90 -4.63
N LEU A 12 -7.40 -6.61 -3.33
CA LEU A 12 -7.19 -5.27 -2.76
C LEU A 12 -5.74 -4.81 -2.93
N ALA A 13 -4.76 -5.69 -2.77
CA ALA A 13 -3.36 -5.39 -3.01
C ALA A 13 -3.12 -5.01 -4.48
N LYS A 14 -3.71 -5.72 -5.45
CA LYS A 14 -3.64 -5.34 -6.87
C LYS A 14 -4.25 -3.96 -7.14
N VAL A 15 -5.36 -3.63 -6.47
CA VAL A 15 -5.95 -2.28 -6.56
C VAL A 15 -5.00 -1.23 -5.98
N CYS A 16 -4.32 -1.53 -4.86
CA CYS A 16 -3.31 -0.65 -4.29
C CYS A 16 -2.16 -0.36 -5.26
N GLU A 17 -1.77 -1.35 -6.08
CA GLU A 17 -0.74 -1.19 -7.11
C GLU A 17 -1.16 -0.27 -8.26
N LEU A 18 -2.47 -0.15 -8.50
CA LEU A 18 -3.05 0.73 -9.52
C LEU A 18 -3.54 2.07 -8.95
N CYS A 19 -3.48 2.25 -7.63
CA CYS A 19 -3.92 3.47 -6.97
C CYS A 19 -3.00 4.64 -7.36
N PRO A 20 -3.50 5.69 -8.04
CA PRO A 20 -2.67 6.79 -8.53
C PRO A 20 -1.93 7.52 -7.40
N VAL A 21 -2.55 7.61 -6.21
CA VAL A 21 -1.93 8.22 -5.03
C VAL A 21 -0.76 7.38 -4.52
N CYS A 22 -0.94 6.06 -4.39
CA CYS A 22 0.12 5.16 -3.94
C CYS A 22 1.25 5.05 -4.99
N LEU A 23 0.90 5.02 -6.27
CA LEU A 23 1.84 5.07 -7.40
C LEU A 23 2.67 6.35 -7.37
N HIS A 24 2.01 7.50 -7.20
CA HIS A 24 2.67 8.79 -7.13
C HIS A 24 3.59 8.87 -5.90
N ALA A 25 3.12 8.45 -4.72
CA ALA A 25 3.96 8.40 -3.52
C ALA A 25 5.16 7.45 -3.67
N ARG A 26 4.95 6.28 -4.29
CA ARG A 26 6.00 5.30 -4.58
C ARG A 26 7.05 5.83 -5.56
N TYR A 27 6.63 6.58 -6.57
CA TYR A 27 7.52 7.16 -7.56
C TYR A 27 8.25 8.40 -7.01
N HIS A 28 7.51 9.29 -6.36
CA HIS A 28 8.05 10.57 -5.95
C HIS A 28 8.76 10.55 -4.60
N GLN A 29 8.53 9.59 -3.68
CA GLN A 29 9.24 9.37 -2.40
C GLN A 29 9.54 10.59 -1.49
N LYS A 30 9.10 11.78 -1.88
CA LYS A 30 9.31 13.08 -1.26
C LYS A 30 8.12 13.96 -1.61
N GLY A 31 7.73 14.81 -0.66
CA GLY A 31 6.66 15.79 -0.84
C GLY A 31 5.36 15.41 -0.15
N VAL A 32 4.41 16.34 -0.18
CA VAL A 32 3.18 16.32 0.63
C VAL A 32 2.34 15.06 0.40
N VAL A 33 2.30 14.53 -0.82
CA VAL A 33 1.56 13.30 -1.15
C VAL A 33 2.19 12.07 -0.51
N PHE A 34 3.52 12.01 -0.44
CA PHE A 34 4.23 10.93 0.24
C PHE A 34 3.97 10.96 1.75
N ASP A 35 4.05 12.14 2.36
CA ASP A 35 3.72 12.33 3.78
C ASP A 35 2.27 11.99 4.12
N PHE A 36 1.34 12.34 3.23
CA PHE A 36 -0.07 11.97 3.36
C PHE A 36 -0.24 10.45 3.34
N VAL A 37 0.30 9.76 2.33
CA VAL A 37 0.21 8.29 2.22
C VAL A 37 0.87 7.61 3.43
N ARG A 38 2.03 8.10 3.87
CA ARG A 38 2.75 7.62 5.05
C ARG A 38 1.89 7.67 6.34
N THR A 39 1.01 8.66 6.43
CA THR A 39 0.13 8.85 7.60
C THR A 39 -1.16 8.02 7.49
N VAL A 40 -1.64 7.75 6.27
CA VAL A 40 -2.97 7.17 5.98
C VAL A 40 -2.94 5.63 5.81
N GLU A 41 -1.79 5.07 5.45
CA GLU A 41 -1.66 3.72 4.90
C GLU A 41 -1.98 2.53 5.84
N ARG A 42 -1.94 2.67 7.17
CA ARG A 42 -2.19 1.53 8.08
C ARG A 42 -3.60 1.49 8.67
N ASP A 43 -4.12 2.66 9.04
CA ASP A 43 -5.39 2.76 9.77
C ASP A 43 -6.55 3.22 8.89
N ILE A 44 -6.28 3.96 7.81
CA ILE A 44 -7.34 4.59 7.02
C ILE A 44 -7.56 3.87 5.69
N CYS A 45 -6.50 3.43 5.01
CA CYS A 45 -6.62 2.80 3.69
C CYS A 45 -6.64 1.25 3.76
N PRO A 46 -7.78 0.60 3.47
CA PRO A 46 -7.85 -0.87 3.47
C PRO A 46 -6.98 -1.51 2.39
N PHE A 47 -6.74 -0.82 1.27
CA PHE A 47 -5.90 -1.31 0.17
C PHE A 47 -4.42 -1.37 0.56
N CYS A 48 -3.91 -0.33 1.24
CA CYS A 48 -2.53 -0.31 1.71
C CYS A 48 -2.27 -1.38 2.78
N LYS A 49 -3.24 -1.60 3.67
CA LYS A 49 -3.20 -2.68 4.67
C LYS A 49 -3.19 -4.07 4.02
N ALA A 50 -4.01 -4.28 2.99
CA ALA A 50 -3.99 -5.52 2.21
C ALA A 50 -2.66 -5.71 1.46
N TYR A 51 -2.14 -4.65 0.84
CA TYR A 51 -0.85 -4.66 0.16
C TYR A 51 0.29 -5.08 1.09
N GLU A 52 0.32 -4.53 2.31
CA GLU A 52 1.31 -4.89 3.32
C GLU A 52 1.19 -6.33 3.80
N ARG A 53 -0.03 -6.84 3.98
CA ARG A 53 -0.25 -8.26 4.34
C ARG A 53 0.20 -9.21 3.23
N VAL A 54 -0.05 -8.86 1.97
CA VAL A 54 0.27 -9.70 0.81
C VAL A 54 1.77 -9.66 0.47
N HIS A 55 2.36 -8.46 0.47
CA HIS A 55 3.73 -8.25 0.01
C HIS A 55 4.76 -8.10 1.14
N GLY A 56 4.33 -7.95 2.39
CA GLY A 56 5.22 -7.75 3.55
C GLY A 56 5.93 -6.39 3.55
N ARG A 57 5.50 -5.43 2.74
CA ARG A 57 6.12 -4.11 2.57
C ARG A 57 5.07 -3.01 2.41
N LYS A 58 5.42 -1.77 2.71
CA LYS A 58 4.53 -0.61 2.61
C LYS A 58 4.20 -0.28 1.16
N ALA A 59 3.00 0.26 0.93
CA ALA A 59 2.55 0.63 -0.40
C ALA A 59 3.44 1.73 -1.03
N HIS A 60 3.95 2.65 -0.21
CA HIS A 60 4.81 3.77 -0.62
C HIS A 60 6.30 3.44 -0.74
N GLU A 61 6.73 2.24 -0.30
CA GLU A 61 8.14 1.85 -0.39
C GLU A 61 8.56 1.70 -1.86
N ARG A 62 9.75 2.23 -2.20
CA ARG A 62 10.31 2.10 -3.55
C ARG A 62 10.39 0.62 -3.89
N ARG A 63 9.96 0.25 -5.10
CA ARG A 63 10.48 -0.97 -5.72
C ARG A 63 11.91 -0.59 -6.14
N GLY A 64 12.90 -1.15 -5.44
CA GLY A 64 14.29 -1.13 -5.88
C GLY A 64 14.43 -1.86 -7.21
#